data_AF-A0A3G9JAA1-F1
#
_entry.id   AF-A0A3G9JAA1-F1
#
_cell.length_a   1.000
_cell.length_b   1.000
_cell.length_c   1.000
_cell.angle_alpha   90.00
_cell.angle_beta   90.00
_cell.angle_gamma   90.00
#
_symmetry.space_group_name_H-M   'P 1'
#
loop_
_entity.id
_entity.type
_entity.pdbx_description
1 polymer ?
#
loop_
_entity_poly.entity_id
_entity_poly.type
_entity_poly.pdbx_seq_one_letter_code
_entity_poly.pdbx_strand_id
1 'polypeptide(L)'
;MTAYIAYIKKNILTLITCIVLIASVFIVYTVFAIPNKYDAKVTITVDQNPQKYMKIVKSEGYINAVSSTYNLEKKEVLAALQMTVNGHDLTIRARCEDAITSKKIVDALSMRLLQHHSTLLMKSGSTVASKPSSPSLLFNGALGGVCGLIIGFIVLAIQMYISKKDQA
;
A
#
# COMPACT_ATOMS: atom_id res chain seq x y z
N MET A 1 1.26 -43.18 13.68
CA MET A 1 0.18 -42.19 13.39
C MET A 1 -0.58 -41.77 14.66
N THR A 2 -0.92 -42.71 15.56
CA THR A 2 -1.62 -42.45 16.84
C THR A 2 -0.83 -41.62 17.85
N ALA A 3 0.49 -41.82 17.97
CA ALA A 3 1.34 -41.03 18.89
C ALA A 3 1.44 -39.54 18.53
N TYR A 4 1.42 -39.21 17.23
CA TYR A 4 1.51 -37.84 16.73
C TYR A 4 0.23 -37.04 17.06
N ILE A 5 -0.93 -37.69 16.95
CA ILE A 5 -2.23 -37.09 17.28
C ILE A 5 -2.35 -36.83 18.80
N ALA A 6 -1.85 -37.74 19.63
CA ALA A 6 -1.81 -37.56 21.09
C ALA A 6 -0.86 -36.42 21.51
N TYR A 7 0.29 -36.30 20.83
CA TYR A 7 1.23 -35.20 21.03
C TYR A 7 0.64 -33.84 20.65
N ILE A 8 -0.09 -33.76 19.53
CA ILE A 8 -0.81 -32.55 19.13
C ILE A 8 -1.90 -32.21 20.15
N LYS A 9 -2.70 -33.18 20.62
CA LYS A 9 -3.72 -32.95 21.64
C LYS A 9 -3.13 -32.35 22.92
N LYS A 10 -1.99 -32.88 23.40
CA LYS A 10 -1.33 -32.41 24.63
C LYS A 10 -0.77 -30.99 24.50
N ASN A 11 -0.33 -30.60 23.30
CA ASN A 11 0.31 -29.32 23.04
C ASN A 11 -0.57 -28.32 22.27
N ILE A 12 -1.86 -28.63 22.07
CA ILE A 12 -2.75 -27.83 21.21
C ILE A 12 -2.91 -26.42 21.78
N LEU A 13 -2.99 -26.29 23.10
CA LEU A 13 -3.08 -25.00 23.80
C LEU A 13 -1.82 -24.17 23.57
N THR A 14 -0.64 -24.79 23.65
CA THR A 14 0.66 -24.14 23.37
C THR A 14 0.75 -23.69 21.91
N LEU A 15 0.30 -24.53 20.97
CA LEU A 15 0.27 -24.20 19.54
C LEU A 15 -0.64 -23.00 19.26
N ILE A 16 -1.85 -22.98 19.86
CA ILE A 16 -2.81 -21.87 19.76
C ILE A 16 -2.19 -20.59 20.34
N THR A 17 -1.57 -20.68 21.51
CA THR A 17 -0.96 -19.52 22.18
C THR A 17 0.13 -18.91 21.30
N CYS A 18 1.00 -19.74 20.69
CA CYS A 18 2.00 -19.27 19.73
C CYS A 18 1.39 -18.59 18.50
N ILE A 19 0.31 -19.15 17.92
CA ILE A 19 -0.35 -18.56 16.75
C ILE A 19 -0.94 -17.19 17.09
N VAL A 20 -1.62 -17.07 18.23
CA VAL A 20 -2.20 -15.79 18.69
C VAL A 20 -1.10 -14.75 18.94
N LEU A 21 0.04 -15.17 19.50
CA LEU A 21 1.17 -14.29 19.79
C LEU A 21 1.86 -13.82 18.49
N ILE A 22 2.04 -14.69 17.50
CA ILE A 22 2.57 -14.31 16.18
C ILE A 22 1.60 -13.35 15.46
N ALA A 23 0.30 -13.64 15.48
CA ALA A 23 -0.71 -12.80 14.85
C ALA A 23 -0.78 -11.40 15.49
N SER A 24 -0.73 -11.31 16.82
CA SER A 24 -0.73 -10.03 17.53
C SER A 24 0.53 -9.20 17.24
N VAL A 25 1.72 -9.83 17.24
CA VAL A 25 2.97 -9.15 16.82
C VAL A 25 2.88 -8.67 15.38
N PHE A 26 2.34 -9.47 14.47
CA PHE A 26 2.16 -9.09 13.06
C PHE A 26 1.20 -7.91 12.90
N ILE A 27 0.09 -7.87 13.65
CA ILE A 27 -0.86 -6.74 13.64
C ILE A 27 -0.18 -5.47 14.16
N VAL A 28 0.51 -5.54 15.30
CA VAL A 28 1.24 -4.39 15.86
C VAL A 28 2.29 -3.89 14.88
N TYR A 29 3.08 -4.79 14.28
CA TYR A 29 4.09 -4.43 13.30
C TYR A 29 3.47 -3.76 12.05
N THR A 30 2.41 -4.33 11.49
CA THR A 30 1.77 -3.77 10.29
C THR A 30 1.03 -2.45 10.55
N VAL A 31 0.57 -2.21 11.77
CA VAL A 31 -0.10 -0.96 12.17
C VAL A 31 0.89 0.16 12.48
N PHE A 32 1.98 -0.13 13.19
CA PHE A 32 2.92 0.90 13.65
C PHE A 32 4.12 1.10 12.72
N ALA A 33 4.54 0.07 11.98
CA ALA A 33 5.76 0.14 11.16
C ALA A 33 5.49 0.40 9.66
N ILE A 34 4.24 0.28 9.19
CA ILE A 34 3.91 0.56 7.78
C ILE A 34 3.22 1.93 7.70
N PRO A 35 3.95 3.00 7.33
CA PRO A 35 3.34 4.32 7.20
C PRO A 35 2.26 4.31 6.13
N ASN A 36 1.18 5.06 6.37
CA ASN A 36 0.12 5.24 5.40
C ASN A 36 0.68 5.93 4.17
N LYS A 37 0.57 5.31 2.99
CA LYS A 37 1.00 5.91 1.72
C LYS A 37 -0.23 6.24 0.89
N TYR A 38 -0.30 7.47 0.39
CA TYR A 38 -1.33 7.95 -0.50
C TYR A 38 -0.78 8.03 -1.91
N ASP A 39 -1.62 7.69 -2.88
CA ASP A 39 -1.27 7.80 -4.30
C ASP A 39 -2.03 8.94 -4.94
N ALA A 40 -1.29 9.83 -5.58
CA ALA A 40 -1.83 10.77 -6.55
C ALA A 40 -1.42 10.31 -7.95
N LYS A 41 -2.32 10.45 -8.93
CA LYS A 41 -2.02 10.14 -10.32
C LYS A 41 -2.66 11.13 -11.29
N VAL A 42 -1.98 11.36 -12.40
CA VAL A 42 -2.47 12.11 -13.55
C VAL A 42 -2.08 11.36 -14.82
N THR A 43 -2.97 11.34 -15.80
CA THR A 43 -2.72 10.71 -17.09
C THR A 43 -2.73 11.79 -18.17
N ILE A 44 -1.65 11.85 -18.92
CA ILE A 44 -1.42 12.80 -20.00
C ILE A 44 -1.33 12.00 -21.29
N THR A 45 -2.15 12.35 -22.28
CA THR A 45 -2.05 11.80 -23.62
C THR A 45 -0.99 12.59 -24.38
N VAL A 46 -0.01 11.86 -24.92
CA VAL A 46 1.12 12.41 -25.65
C VAL A 46 1.01 12.11 -27.14
N ASP A 47 1.41 13.06 -27.96
CA ASP A 47 1.38 12.98 -29.42
C ASP A 47 2.38 11.94 -29.95
N GLN A 48 3.63 11.98 -29.48
CA GLN A 48 4.71 11.16 -29.98
C GLN A 48 5.69 10.72 -28.86
N ASN A 49 5.92 9.41 -28.78
CA ASN A 49 6.92 8.77 -27.92
C ASN A 49 6.85 9.13 -26.41
N PRO A 50 5.90 8.54 -25.66
CA PRO A 50 5.75 8.76 -24.21
C PRO A 50 7.00 8.44 -23.38
N GLN A 51 7.89 7.58 -23.88
CA GLN A 51 9.17 7.29 -23.22
C GLN A 51 10.08 8.53 -23.17
N LYS A 52 10.02 9.39 -24.20
CA LYS A 52 10.78 10.66 -24.23
C LYS A 52 10.29 11.59 -23.13
N TYR A 53 8.99 11.79 -23.02
CA TYR A 53 8.39 12.64 -21.99
C TYR A 53 8.62 12.09 -20.58
N MET A 54 8.60 10.76 -20.40
CA MET A 54 8.99 10.14 -19.13
C MET A 54 10.42 10.50 -18.72
N LYS A 55 11.39 10.48 -19.65
CA LYS A 55 12.79 10.89 -19.37
C LYS A 55 12.88 12.38 -19.01
N ILE A 56 12.07 13.23 -19.66
CA ILE A 56 12.01 14.67 -19.35
C ILE A 56 11.47 14.90 -17.94
N VAL A 57 10.38 14.23 -17.55
CA VAL A 57 9.82 14.36 -16.20
C VAL A 57 10.78 13.86 -15.11
N LYS A 58 11.60 12.83 -15.40
CA LYS A 58 12.67 12.37 -14.48
C LYS A 58 13.94 13.23 -14.50
N SER A 59 14.05 14.19 -15.41
CA SER A 59 15.26 15.01 -15.52
C SER A 59 15.45 15.88 -14.28
N GLU A 60 16.70 16.15 -13.93
CA GLU A 60 17.02 16.96 -12.75
C GLU A 60 16.37 18.34 -12.79
N GLY A 61 16.18 18.95 -13.96
CA GLY A 61 15.51 20.24 -14.08
C GLY A 61 14.06 20.24 -13.58
N TYR A 62 13.31 19.17 -13.85
CA TYR A 62 11.92 19.03 -13.39
C TYR A 62 11.86 18.69 -11.90
N ILE A 63 12.72 17.76 -11.46
CA ILE A 63 12.78 17.35 -10.05
C ILE A 63 13.24 18.50 -9.15
N ASN A 64 14.28 19.25 -9.56
CA ASN A 64 14.81 20.38 -8.82
C ASN A 64 13.76 21.46 -8.62
N ALA A 65 12.94 21.72 -9.65
CA ALA A 65 11.94 22.74 -9.55
C ALA A 65 10.75 22.35 -8.67
N VAL A 66 10.34 21.08 -8.68
CA VAL A 66 9.32 20.60 -7.74
C VAL A 66 9.87 20.61 -6.30
N SER A 67 11.11 20.16 -6.12
CA SER A 67 11.83 20.21 -4.85
C SER A 67 11.91 21.63 -4.29
N SER A 68 12.28 22.63 -5.11
CA SER A 68 12.38 24.03 -4.67
C SER A 68 11.01 24.67 -4.42
N THR A 69 10.00 24.36 -5.23
CA THR A 69 8.65 24.95 -5.10
C THR A 69 7.95 24.52 -3.82
N TYR A 70 8.17 23.28 -3.37
CA TYR A 70 7.49 22.71 -2.20
C TYR A 70 8.42 22.44 -1.01
N ASN A 71 9.67 22.89 -1.10
CA ASN A 71 10.70 22.66 -0.08
C ASN A 71 10.83 21.17 0.31
N LEU A 72 10.80 20.28 -0.69
CA LEU A 72 10.93 18.83 -0.52
C LEU A 72 12.35 18.39 -0.87
N GLU A 73 12.86 17.34 -0.24
CA GLU A 73 14.15 16.79 -0.66
C GLU A 73 14.05 16.14 -2.05
N LYS A 74 15.04 16.38 -2.91
CA LYS A 74 15.08 15.79 -4.26
C LYS A 74 14.98 14.27 -4.24
N LYS A 75 15.62 13.64 -3.24
CA LYS A 75 15.61 12.18 -3.03
C LYS A 75 14.20 11.68 -2.74
N GLU A 76 13.43 12.42 -1.93
CA GLU A 76 12.04 12.07 -1.62
C GLU A 76 11.13 12.17 -2.85
N VAL A 77 11.28 13.25 -3.64
CA VAL A 77 10.51 13.42 -4.88
C VAL A 77 10.81 12.29 -5.87
N LEU A 78 12.08 11.91 -6.04
CA LEU A 78 12.47 10.79 -6.90
C LEU A 78 11.97 9.44 -6.38
N ALA A 79 12.04 9.20 -5.08
CA ALA A 79 11.59 7.95 -4.47
C ALA A 79 10.06 7.79 -4.51
N ALA A 80 9.32 8.89 -4.40
CA ALA A 80 7.87 8.89 -4.49
C ALA A 80 7.35 8.72 -5.92
N LEU A 81 8.15 9.10 -6.93
CA LEU A 81 7.71 9.18 -8.32
C LEU A 81 7.70 7.81 -9.02
N GLN A 82 6.55 7.46 -9.59
CA GLN A 82 6.35 6.32 -10.47
C GLN A 82 5.72 6.78 -11.78
N MET A 83 6.16 6.21 -12.89
CA MET A 83 5.61 6.52 -14.20
C MET A 83 5.34 5.24 -14.97
N THR A 84 4.20 5.20 -15.64
CA THR A 84 3.77 4.09 -16.48
C THR A 84 3.37 4.63 -17.85
N VAL A 85 3.79 3.95 -18.89
CA VAL A 85 3.42 4.26 -20.28
C VAL A 85 2.49 3.18 -20.78
N ASN A 86 1.36 3.58 -21.36
CA ASN A 86 0.42 2.67 -22.01
C ASN A 86 -0.04 3.26 -23.35
N GLY A 87 0.54 2.78 -24.45
CA GLY A 87 0.32 3.35 -25.78
C GLY A 87 0.77 4.82 -25.83
N HIS A 88 -0.17 5.73 -26.11
CA HIS A 88 0.03 7.18 -26.12
C HIS A 88 -0.23 7.85 -24.76
N ASP A 89 -0.56 7.10 -23.72
CA ASP A 89 -0.84 7.65 -22.41
C ASP A 89 0.39 7.52 -21.48
N LEU A 90 0.87 8.66 -20.97
CA LEU A 90 1.84 8.75 -19.90
C LEU A 90 1.10 8.99 -18.58
N THR A 91 1.20 8.04 -17.65
CA THR A 91 0.67 8.20 -16.29
C THR A 91 1.81 8.56 -15.35
N ILE A 92 1.67 9.71 -14.68
CA ILE A 92 2.57 10.17 -13.62
C ILE A 92 1.88 9.92 -12.29
N ARG A 93 2.54 9.20 -11.40
CA ARG A 93 2.05 8.84 -10.07
C ARG A 93 3.07 9.25 -9.02
N ALA A 94 2.63 9.83 -7.92
CA ALA A 94 3.49 10.05 -6.76
C ALA A 94 2.87 9.35 -5.54
N ARG A 95 3.72 8.68 -4.77
CA ARG A 95 3.34 7.93 -3.57
C ARG A 95 4.08 8.46 -2.35
N CYS A 96 3.42 9.27 -1.53
CA CYS A 96 3.99 9.85 -0.31
C CYS A 96 3.14 9.48 0.92
N GLU A 97 3.65 9.78 2.11
CA GLU A 97 2.91 9.57 3.37
C GLU A 97 1.76 10.55 3.55
N ASP A 98 1.90 11.74 2.95
CA ASP A 98 0.87 12.77 2.92
C ASP A 98 0.17 12.80 1.55
N ALA A 99 -1.16 12.80 1.59
CA ALA A 99 -2.03 12.90 0.44
C ALA A 99 -1.85 14.24 -0.31
N ILE A 100 -1.64 15.33 0.44
CA ILE A 100 -1.47 16.67 -0.12
C ILE A 100 -0.13 16.76 -0.85
N THR A 101 0.93 16.25 -0.24
CA THR A 101 2.27 16.20 -0.83
C THR A 101 2.29 15.35 -2.11
N SER A 102 1.65 14.18 -2.09
CA SER A 102 1.50 13.34 -3.29
C SER A 102 0.83 14.11 -4.43
N LYS A 103 -0.25 14.84 -4.13
CA LYS A 103 -0.95 15.67 -5.10
C LYS A 103 -0.06 16.77 -5.67
N LYS A 104 0.60 17.53 -4.80
CA LYS A 104 1.46 18.66 -5.17
C LYS A 104 2.57 18.25 -6.14
N ILE A 105 3.20 17.10 -5.89
CA ILE A 105 4.24 16.56 -6.79
C ILE A 105 3.68 16.28 -8.18
N VAL A 106 2.55 15.58 -8.26
CA VAL A 106 1.90 15.22 -9.53
C VAL A 106 1.40 16.44 -10.28
N ASP A 107 0.75 17.38 -9.57
CA ASP A 107 0.25 18.64 -10.13
C ASP A 107 1.39 19.47 -10.72
N ALA A 108 2.49 19.62 -9.97
CA ALA A 108 3.60 20.43 -10.42
C ALA A 108 4.36 19.82 -11.60
N LEU A 109 4.57 18.49 -11.59
CA LEU A 109 5.20 17.81 -12.72
C LEU A 109 4.33 17.88 -13.98
N SER A 110 3.01 17.66 -13.84
CA SER A 110 2.10 17.70 -14.99
C SER A 110 1.89 19.11 -15.53
N MET A 111 1.65 20.11 -14.67
CA MET A 111 1.54 21.50 -15.09
C MET A 111 2.80 21.98 -15.82
N ARG A 112 3.98 21.66 -15.29
CA ARG A 112 5.25 22.04 -15.91
C ARG A 112 5.43 21.36 -17.26
N LEU A 113 5.05 20.09 -17.38
CA LEU A 113 5.12 19.35 -18.64
C LEU A 113 4.18 19.96 -19.70
N LEU A 114 2.94 20.30 -19.32
CA LEU A 114 1.96 20.94 -20.20
C LEU A 114 2.38 22.36 -20.60
N GLN A 115 3.01 23.12 -19.69
CA GLN A 115 3.53 24.46 -19.98
C GLN A 115 4.67 24.45 -20.99
N HIS A 116 5.58 23.47 -20.90
CA HIS A 116 6.71 23.36 -21.82
C HIS A 116 6.37 22.62 -23.12
N HIS A 117 5.25 21.89 -23.17
CA HIS A 117 4.82 21.12 -24.34
C HIS A 117 3.33 21.30 -24.59
N SER A 118 3.00 22.30 -25.41
CA SER A 118 1.62 22.71 -25.73
C SER A 118 0.82 21.70 -26.55
N THR A 119 1.45 20.66 -27.11
CA THR A 119 0.77 19.58 -27.85
C THR A 119 0.23 18.48 -26.96
N LEU A 120 0.53 18.51 -25.66
CA LEU A 120 0.10 17.50 -24.70
C LEU A 120 -1.32 17.80 -24.18
N LEU A 121 -2.13 16.76 -24.09
CA LEU A 121 -3.50 16.86 -23.59
C LEU A 121 -3.63 16.12 -22.26
N MET A 122 -4.13 16.81 -21.24
CA MET A 122 -4.45 16.18 -19.95
C MET A 122 -5.74 15.37 -20.09
N LYS A 123 -5.63 14.04 -20.02
CA LYS A 123 -6.78 13.12 -20.15
C LYS A 123 -7.63 13.09 -18.89
N SER A 124 -6.99 13.26 -17.73
CA SER A 124 -7.68 13.35 -16.45
C SER A 124 -6.90 14.27 -15.53
N GLY A 125 -7.61 15.14 -14.81
CA GLY A 125 -7.02 15.95 -13.75
C GLY A 125 -6.36 15.08 -12.69
N SER A 126 -5.46 15.69 -11.92
CA SER A 126 -4.84 15.03 -10.78
C SER A 126 -5.88 14.52 -9.80
N THR A 127 -5.85 13.21 -9.58
CA THR A 127 -6.72 12.52 -8.62
C THR A 127 -5.87 12.00 -7.48
N VAL A 128 -6.28 12.31 -6.26
CA VAL A 128 -5.72 11.73 -5.04
C VAL A 128 -6.69 10.65 -4.58
N ALA A 129 -6.16 9.47 -4.29
CA ALA A 129 -6.98 8.43 -3.70
C ALA A 129 -7.54 8.92 -2.35
N SER A 130 -8.85 8.81 -2.16
CA SER A 130 -9.53 9.15 -0.89
C SER A 130 -9.16 8.22 0.25
N LYS A 131 -8.47 7.11 -0.05
CA LYS A 131 -7.96 6.12 0.89
C LYS A 131 -6.48 5.87 0.62
N PRO A 132 -5.67 5.63 1.67
CA PRO A 132 -4.29 5.23 1.48
C PRO A 132 -4.22 3.91 0.70
N SER A 133 -3.20 3.78 -0.14
CA SER A 133 -2.93 2.56 -0.91
C SER A 133 -2.15 1.52 -0.13
N SER A 134 -1.57 1.91 1.00
CA SER A 134 -1.15 0.98 2.04
C SER A 134 -2.36 0.54 2.87
N PRO A 135 -2.33 -0.68 3.44
CA PRO A 135 -3.42 -1.14 4.28
C PRO A 135 -3.59 -0.20 5.48
N SER A 136 -4.78 0.40 5.60
CA SER A 136 -5.09 1.35 6.66
C SER A 136 -5.23 0.67 8.03
N LEU A 137 -4.97 1.41 9.09
CA LEU A 137 -5.08 0.98 10.50
C LEU A 137 -6.44 0.30 10.81
N LEU A 138 -7.53 0.85 10.26
CA LEU A 138 -8.88 0.29 10.38
C LEU A 138 -9.06 -1.02 9.62
N PHE A 139 -8.47 -1.14 8.43
CA PHE A 139 -8.58 -2.36 7.62
C PHE A 139 -7.75 -3.51 8.21
N ASN A 140 -6.54 -3.21 8.70
CA ASN A 140 -5.70 -4.19 9.39
C ASN A 140 -6.29 -4.60 10.75
N GLY A 141 -6.83 -3.64 11.52
CA GLY A 141 -7.54 -3.94 12.76
C GLY A 141 -8.78 -4.82 12.54
N ALA A 142 -9.56 -4.54 11.50
CA ALA A 142 -10.71 -5.36 11.13
C ALA A 142 -10.31 -6.77 10.71
N LEU A 143 -9.26 -6.91 9.87
CA LEU A 143 -8.75 -8.24 9.48
C LEU A 143 -8.23 -9.02 10.69
N GLY A 144 -7.48 -8.36 11.58
CA GLY A 144 -6.99 -8.95 12.82
C GLY A 144 -8.11 -9.43 13.73
N GLY A 145 -9.16 -8.63 13.90
CA GLY A 145 -10.35 -8.99 14.68
C GLY A 145 -11.10 -10.19 14.11
N VAL A 146 -11.30 -10.23 12.79
CA VAL A 146 -11.96 -11.35 12.10
C VAL A 146 -11.14 -12.64 12.23
N CYS A 147 -9.82 -12.57 12.02
CA CYS A 147 -8.94 -13.72 12.22
C CYS A 147 -8.96 -14.22 13.67
N GLY A 148 -8.95 -13.30 14.65
CA GLY A 148 -9.06 -13.65 16.07
C GLY A 148 -10.37 -14.37 16.41
N LEU A 149 -11.49 -13.91 15.88
CA LEU A 149 -12.80 -14.55 16.07
C LEU A 149 -12.86 -15.95 15.46
N ILE A 150 -12.34 -16.13 14.24
CA ILE A 150 -12.31 -17.44 13.57
C ILE A 150 -11.47 -18.43 14.38
N ILE A 151 -10.29 -18.01 14.85
CA ILE A 151 -9.44 -18.85 15.70
C ILE A 151 -10.19 -19.21 17.00
N GLY A 152 -10.84 -18.24 17.66
CA GLY A 152 -11.64 -18.49 18.86
C GLY A 152 -12.74 -19.53 18.64
N PHE A 153 -13.45 -19.46 17.50
CA PHE A 153 -14.47 -20.45 17.12
C PHE A 153 -13.88 -21.84 16.88
N ILE A 154 -12.73 -21.93 16.22
CA ILE A 154 -12.04 -23.22 15.98
C ILE A 154 -11.63 -23.84 17.32
N VAL A 155 -11.13 -23.04 18.27
CA VAL A 155 -10.75 -23.53 19.61
C VAL A 155 -11.96 -24.06 20.36
N LEU A 156 -13.09 -23.34 20.37
CA LEU A 156 -14.33 -23.79 20.99
C LEU A 156 -14.85 -25.09 20.36
N ALA A 157 -14.85 -25.17 19.02
CA ALA A 157 -15.28 -26.37 18.31
C ALA A 157 -14.39 -27.59 18.62
N ILE A 158 -13.06 -27.40 18.70
CA ILE A 158 -12.12 -28.45 19.07
C ILE A 158 -12.33 -28.90 20.53
N GLN A 159 -12.50 -27.96 21.47
CA GLN A 159 -12.81 -28.28 22.87
C GLN A 159 -14.12 -29.07 22.98
N MET A 160 -15.18 -28.63 22.31
CA MET A 160 -16.46 -29.34 22.30
C MET A 160 -16.33 -30.74 21.71
N TYR A 161 -15.56 -30.92 20.63
CA TYR A 161 -15.33 -32.22 20.02
C TYR A 161 -14.51 -33.17 20.93
N ILE A 162 -13.50 -32.66 21.63
CA ILE A 162 -12.69 -33.45 22.57
C ILE A 162 -13.54 -33.84 23.79
N SER A 163 -14.23 -32.89 24.42
CA SER A 163 -15.07 -33.15 25.58
C SER A 163 -16.20 -34.15 25.29
N LYS A 164 -16.78 -34.10 24.09
CA LYS A 164 -17.83 -35.03 23.67
C LYS A 164 -17.29 -36.44 23.40
N LYS A 165 -16.00 -36.57 23.04
CA LYS A 165 -15.33 -37.85 22.83
C LYS A 165 -14.85 -38.48 24.15
N ASP A 166 -14.50 -37.68 25.14
CA ASP A 166 -14.12 -38.19 26.48
C ASP A 166 -15.34 -38.59 27.32
N GLN A 167 -16.56 -38.23 26.90
CA GLN A 167 -17.83 -38.64 27.52
C GLN A 167 -18.52 -39.84 26.84
N ALA A 168 -17.96 -40.37 25.75
CA ALA A 168 -18.47 -41.52 25.00
C ALA A 168 -17.54 -42.72 25.14
#